data_AF-A0A844MRP5-F1
#
_entry.id   AF-A0A844MRP5-F1
#
_cell.length_a   1.000
_cell.length_b   1.000
_cell.length_c   1.000
_cell.angle_alpha   90.00
_cell.angle_beta   90.00
_cell.angle_gamma   90.00
#
_symmetry.space_group_name_H-M   'P 1'
#
loop_
_entity.id
_entity.type
_entity.pdbx_description
1 polymer ?
#
loop_
_entity_poly.entity_id
_entity_poly.type
_entity_poly.pdbx_seq_one_letter_code
_entity_poly.pdbx_strand_id
1 'polypeptide(L)'
;MLENKIKIMVPITIFLTYLLALSLILPQIVMAESREGFPGRRVGGGTRSGCELNSKQLMALSPENNLGLTKAAYPTLFFFVPQTSTPKTVEFVLRDDKNHLVYEKTFTKTGSSGIINLSLPQTTSLPPLTIGKNYRWYLSMICEPNNRAKDIVVSGWIRRVQLDPSLTQKLEQIKTAADRADLYASAGLWQDALVTLAEDRYTQPNNSQLVTSWTKLLQTEKLEAIAQEPLLGNR
;
A
#
# COMPACT_ATOMS: atom_id res chain seq x y z
N MET A 1 57.58 73.55 26.55
CA MET A 1 56.63 73.46 27.68
C MET A 1 55.71 72.28 27.42
N LEU A 2 55.62 71.40 28.42
CA LEU A 2 54.62 70.35 28.65
C LEU A 2 54.57 69.12 27.72
N GLU A 3 55.16 68.05 28.27
CA GLU A 3 54.69 66.66 28.36
C GLU A 3 53.40 66.28 27.60
N ASN A 4 53.42 65.15 26.89
CA ASN A 4 52.34 64.19 27.07
C ASN A 4 52.71 62.72 26.79
N LYS A 5 52.09 61.88 27.62
CA LYS A 5 52.47 60.52 28.01
C LYS A 5 52.24 59.46 26.94
N ILE A 6 53.18 58.52 26.88
CA ILE A 6 53.07 57.22 26.22
C ILE A 6 52.06 56.37 27.00
N LYS A 7 50.99 55.92 26.33
CA LYS A 7 50.10 54.86 26.83
C LYS A 7 50.29 53.61 25.99
N ILE A 8 50.85 52.59 26.63
CA ILE A 8 50.97 51.22 26.14
C ILE A 8 49.57 50.60 26.19
N MET A 9 49.08 50.10 25.06
CA MET A 9 47.79 49.40 24.99
C MET A 9 48.05 47.95 24.54
N VAL A 10 47.78 47.03 25.46
CA VAL A 10 47.90 45.57 25.33
C VAL A 10 46.81 45.04 24.38
N PRO A 11 47.09 44.06 23.50
CA PRO A 11 46.05 43.50 22.63
C PRO A 11 45.20 42.49 23.41
N ILE A 12 43.90 42.73 23.50
CA ILE A 12 42.93 41.75 24.01
C ILE A 12 42.57 40.82 22.84
N THR A 13 43.12 39.61 22.90
CA THR A 13 42.78 38.46 22.05
C THR A 13 41.36 37.99 22.34
N ILE A 14 40.44 38.19 21.40
CA ILE A 14 39.12 37.57 21.41
C ILE A 14 39.23 36.26 20.64
N PHE A 15 39.40 35.15 21.37
CA PHE A 15 39.28 33.79 20.82
C PHE A 15 37.80 33.51 20.54
N LEU A 16 37.38 33.64 19.28
CA LEU A 16 36.06 33.24 18.81
C LEU A 16 36.09 31.73 18.54
N THR A 17 35.75 30.91 19.53
CA THR A 17 35.65 29.45 19.36
C THR A 17 34.42 29.11 18.53
N TYR A 18 34.63 28.80 17.26
CA TYR A 18 33.62 28.26 16.35
C TYR A 18 33.36 26.79 16.73
N LEU A 19 32.32 26.53 17.51
CA LEU A 19 31.81 25.18 17.71
C LEU A 19 31.06 24.75 16.44
N LEU A 20 31.76 24.06 15.54
CA LEU A 20 31.15 23.29 14.46
C LEU A 20 30.39 22.12 15.08
N ALA A 21 29.10 22.32 15.36
CA ALA A 21 28.19 21.23 15.65
C ALA A 21 27.95 20.44 14.35
N LEU A 22 28.81 19.45 14.10
CA LEU A 22 28.60 18.46 13.05
C LEU A 22 27.44 17.56 13.49
N SER A 23 26.20 17.97 13.17
CA SER A 23 25.03 17.14 13.40
C SER A 23 25.07 15.97 12.44
N LEU A 24 25.59 14.83 12.90
CA LEU A 24 25.35 13.54 12.25
C LEU A 24 23.85 13.26 12.35
N ILE A 25 23.10 13.65 11.32
CA ILE A 25 21.72 13.18 11.14
C ILE A 25 21.86 11.70 10.81
N LEU A 26 21.77 10.85 11.83
CA LEU A 26 21.58 9.42 11.63
C LEU A 26 20.30 9.27 10.79
N PRO A 27 20.32 8.52 9.67
CA PRO A 27 19.09 8.16 9.00
C PRO A 27 18.20 7.47 10.03
N GLN A 28 16.95 7.90 10.13
CA GLN A 28 15.97 7.26 11.00
C GLN A 28 15.74 5.84 10.49
N ILE A 29 16.53 4.89 10.99
CA ILE A 29 16.19 3.47 10.91
C ILE A 29 15.00 3.32 11.85
N VAL A 30 13.80 3.38 11.28
CA VAL A 30 12.58 3.04 12.00
C VAL A 30 12.66 1.54 12.28
N MET A 31 13.13 1.21 13.48
CA MET A 31 12.91 -0.10 14.09
C MET A 31 11.42 -0.18 14.39
N ALA A 32 10.67 -0.82 13.49
CA ALA A 32 9.23 -0.95 13.63
C ALA A 32 8.91 -1.89 14.80
N GLU A 33 8.72 -1.34 15.99
CA GLU A 33 8.08 -2.07 17.09
C GLU A 33 7.04 -1.20 17.79
N SER A 34 5.84 -1.20 17.19
CA SER A 34 4.56 -1.03 17.86
C SER A 34 3.55 -1.77 17.00
N ARG A 35 2.87 -2.78 17.54
CA ARG A 35 1.72 -3.44 16.89
C ARG A 35 0.49 -2.54 16.94
N GLU A 36 0.63 -1.29 16.54
CA GLU A 36 -0.48 -0.40 16.21
C GLU A 36 -1.08 -0.86 14.89
N GLY A 37 -2.13 -1.69 14.97
CA GLY A 37 -2.91 -2.05 13.79
C GLY A 37 -3.58 -0.79 13.23
N PHE A 38 -3.44 -0.56 11.93
CA PHE A 38 -4.17 0.53 11.28
C PHE A 38 -5.67 0.19 11.28
N PRO A 39 -6.56 1.16 11.52
CA PRO A 39 -8.00 0.89 11.52
C PRO A 39 -8.46 0.53 10.11
N GLY A 40 -9.00 -0.66 9.94
CA GLY A 40 -9.41 -1.19 8.64
C GLY A 40 -10.36 -2.38 8.77
N ARG A 41 -10.82 -2.86 7.62
CA ARG A 41 -11.76 -3.96 7.51
C ARG A 41 -11.47 -4.74 6.24
N ARG A 42 -10.78 -5.88 6.36
CA ARG A 42 -10.46 -6.74 5.21
C ARG A 42 -11.62 -7.59 4.73
N VAL A 43 -12.62 -7.85 5.59
CA VAL A 43 -13.76 -8.71 5.27
C VAL A 43 -15.07 -7.94 5.46
N GLY A 44 -15.88 -7.88 4.40
CA GLY A 44 -17.16 -7.19 4.37
C GLY A 44 -18.27 -7.95 5.10
N GLY A 45 -18.41 -7.74 6.41
CA GLY A 45 -19.50 -8.27 7.23
C GLY A 45 -20.86 -7.55 7.10
N GLY A 46 -21.45 -7.54 5.91
CA GLY A 46 -22.84 -7.09 5.72
C GLY A 46 -23.83 -8.23 5.88
N THR A 47 -24.50 -8.36 7.03
CA THR A 47 -25.68 -9.23 7.22
C THR A 47 -27.00 -8.49 7.00
N ARG A 48 -26.94 -7.18 6.74
CA ARG A 48 -28.11 -6.34 6.45
C ARG A 48 -28.47 -6.53 4.97
N SER A 49 -29.70 -6.93 4.72
CA SER A 49 -30.26 -7.59 3.53
C SER A 49 -30.26 -6.81 2.19
N GLY A 50 -29.21 -6.06 1.85
CA GLY A 50 -29.17 -5.26 0.60
C GLY A 50 -28.44 -5.92 -0.58
N CYS A 51 -27.37 -6.68 -0.30
CA CYS A 51 -26.66 -7.45 -1.31
C CYS A 51 -26.93 -8.93 -1.06
N GLU A 52 -27.77 -9.54 -1.91
CA GLU A 52 -27.94 -10.99 -1.96
C GLU A 52 -26.63 -11.63 -2.46
N LEU A 53 -25.77 -11.98 -1.53
CA LEU A 53 -24.53 -12.71 -1.78
C LEU A 53 -24.75 -14.20 -1.52
N ASN A 54 -24.17 -15.04 -2.37
CA ASN A 54 -24.49 -16.47 -2.43
C ASN A 54 -23.55 -17.39 -1.64
N SER A 55 -22.38 -16.95 -1.15
CA SER A 55 -21.56 -17.76 -0.21
C SER A 55 -20.33 -17.07 0.38
N LYS A 56 -19.58 -16.28 -0.40
CA LYS A 56 -18.37 -15.59 0.06
C LYS A 56 -18.63 -14.09 0.23
N GLN A 57 -17.84 -13.46 1.10
CA GLN A 57 -17.94 -12.02 1.39
C GLN A 57 -16.94 -11.24 0.55
N LEU A 58 -17.22 -9.96 0.30
CA LEU A 58 -16.23 -9.02 -0.25
C LEU A 58 -14.99 -9.03 0.64
N MET A 59 -13.81 -9.26 0.06
CA MET A 59 -12.55 -9.31 0.80
C MET A 59 -11.46 -8.48 0.13
N ALA A 60 -10.67 -7.77 0.93
CA ALA A 60 -9.48 -7.09 0.46
C ALA A 60 -8.25 -7.98 0.65
N LEU A 61 -7.47 -8.14 -0.41
CA LEU A 61 -6.15 -8.78 -0.33
C LEU A 61 -5.17 -7.72 0.16
N SER A 62 -5.01 -7.66 1.48
CA SER A 62 -4.16 -6.71 2.19
C SER A 62 -3.60 -7.32 3.47
N PRO A 63 -2.49 -6.80 4.04
CA PRO A 63 -1.91 -7.35 5.26
C PRO A 63 -2.84 -7.29 6.48
N GLU A 64 -2.65 -8.18 7.46
CA GLU A 64 -3.50 -8.30 8.65
C GLU A 64 -3.55 -7.04 9.51
N ASN A 65 -2.47 -6.27 9.53
CA ASN A 65 -2.40 -4.97 10.20
C ASN A 65 -3.10 -3.82 9.43
N ASN A 66 -3.74 -4.12 8.30
CA ASN A 66 -4.39 -3.21 7.36
C ASN A 66 -3.48 -2.18 6.67
N LEU A 67 -2.15 -2.27 6.79
CA LEU A 67 -1.21 -1.38 6.11
C LEU A 67 -0.41 -2.14 5.05
N GLY A 68 -0.73 -1.91 3.78
CA GLY A 68 0.13 -2.31 2.68
C GLY A 68 1.30 -1.33 2.51
N LEU A 69 2.52 -1.85 2.44
CA LEU A 69 3.67 -1.09 1.98
C LEU A 69 3.94 -1.38 0.52
N THR A 70 4.28 -0.34 -0.24
CA THR A 70 4.61 -0.48 -1.65
C THR A 70 5.72 0.46 -2.09
N LYS A 71 6.53 0.08 -3.09
CA LYS A 71 7.43 1.02 -3.78
C LYS A 71 6.71 1.82 -4.88
N ALA A 72 5.55 1.33 -5.35
CA ALA A 72 4.89 1.85 -6.53
C ALA A 72 4.36 3.28 -6.30
N ALA A 73 4.63 4.15 -7.28
CA ALA A 73 4.10 5.51 -7.32
C ALA A 73 2.57 5.54 -7.51
N TYR A 74 2.07 4.57 -8.28
CA TYR A 74 0.67 4.34 -8.60
C TYR A 74 0.34 2.87 -8.31
N PRO A 75 0.00 2.52 -7.05
CA PRO A 75 -0.16 1.12 -6.67
C PRO A 75 -1.38 0.46 -7.32
N THR A 76 -1.29 -0.86 -7.41
CA THR A 76 -2.39 -1.76 -7.75
C THR A 76 -2.85 -2.49 -6.49
N LEU A 77 -4.15 -2.41 -6.18
CA LEU A 77 -4.78 -3.11 -5.06
C LEU A 77 -5.63 -4.27 -5.55
N PHE A 78 -5.82 -5.29 -4.72
CA PHE A 78 -6.55 -6.51 -5.08
C PHE A 78 -7.71 -6.77 -4.13
N PHE A 79 -8.81 -7.27 -4.70
CA PHE A 79 -10.03 -7.55 -3.96
C PHE A 79 -10.68 -8.82 -4.49
N PHE A 80 -11.10 -9.70 -3.59
CA PHE A 80 -12.03 -10.75 -3.94
C PHE A 80 -13.45 -10.19 -3.92
N VAL A 81 -14.13 -10.27 -5.07
CA VAL A 81 -15.50 -9.82 -5.25
C VAL A 81 -16.39 -11.06 -5.42
N PRO A 82 -17.36 -11.28 -4.52
CA PRO A 82 -18.25 -12.42 -4.62
C PRO A 82 -19.20 -12.28 -5.81
N GLN A 83 -19.78 -13.40 -6.22
CA GLN A 83 -20.85 -13.40 -7.20
C GLN A 83 -22.08 -12.65 -6.66
N THR A 84 -22.73 -11.92 -7.55
CA THR A 84 -23.95 -11.16 -7.25
C THR A 84 -25.10 -11.66 -8.12
N SER A 85 -26.32 -11.68 -7.58
CA SER A 85 -27.54 -12.05 -8.34
C SER A 85 -27.89 -11.03 -9.44
N THR A 86 -27.53 -9.78 -9.20
CA THR A 86 -27.75 -8.64 -10.12
C THR A 86 -26.46 -7.85 -10.30
N PRO A 87 -26.29 -7.09 -11.40
CA PRO A 87 -25.20 -6.13 -11.53
C PRO A 87 -25.14 -5.20 -10.32
N LYS A 88 -23.95 -5.02 -9.73
CA LYS A 88 -23.73 -4.09 -8.61
C LYS A 88 -22.70 -3.03 -9.00
N THR A 89 -22.96 -1.80 -8.57
CA THR A 89 -21.95 -0.73 -8.68
C THR A 89 -20.93 -0.93 -7.57
N VAL A 90 -19.65 -0.88 -7.94
CA VAL A 90 -18.52 -0.92 -7.02
C VAL A 90 -17.82 0.44 -7.09
N GLU A 91 -17.55 1.02 -5.93
CA GLU A 91 -16.95 2.33 -5.75
C GLU A 91 -15.62 2.15 -5.00
N PHE A 92 -14.54 2.60 -5.60
CA PHE A 92 -13.22 2.69 -4.98
C PHE A 92 -12.93 4.14 -4.64
N VAL A 93 -12.54 4.40 -3.40
CA VAL A 93 -12.17 5.73 -2.91
C VAL A 93 -10.81 5.66 -2.23
N LEU A 94 -9.91 6.56 -2.60
CA LEU A 94 -8.64 6.79 -1.93
C LEU A 94 -8.64 8.19 -1.30
N ARG A 95 -8.28 8.27 -0.03
CA ARG A 95 -8.13 9.51 0.72
C ARG A 95 -6.74 9.63 1.31
N ASP A 96 -6.30 10.85 1.52
CA ASP A 96 -5.06 11.11 2.26
C ASP A 96 -5.26 11.06 3.78
N ASP A 97 -4.18 11.23 4.53
CA ASP A 97 -4.15 11.28 6.00
C ASP A 97 -4.99 12.41 6.62
N LYS A 98 -5.34 13.44 5.84
CA LYS A 98 -6.25 14.52 6.23
C LYS A 98 -7.69 14.29 5.75
N ASN A 99 -8.00 13.08 5.27
CA ASN A 99 -9.28 12.68 4.69
C ASN A 99 -9.68 13.42 3.40
N HIS A 100 -8.77 14.12 2.72
CA HIS A 100 -9.05 14.70 1.41
C HIS A 100 -9.17 13.60 0.36
N LEU A 101 -10.10 13.77 -0.58
CA LEU A 101 -10.25 12.86 -1.71
C LEU A 101 -9.01 12.96 -2.60
N VAL A 102 -8.37 11.81 -2.87
CA VAL A 102 -7.21 11.70 -3.76
C VAL A 102 -7.62 11.09 -5.09
N TYR A 103 -8.42 10.02 -5.04
CA TYR A 103 -8.88 9.34 -6.24
C TYR A 103 -10.20 8.62 -5.97
N GLU A 104 -11.06 8.58 -6.99
CA GLU A 104 -12.32 7.85 -6.97
C GLU A 104 -12.56 7.18 -8.31
N LYS A 105 -13.11 5.97 -8.27
CA LYS A 105 -13.54 5.25 -9.47
C LYS A 105 -14.76 4.40 -9.16
N THR A 106 -15.78 4.51 -10.00
CA THR A 106 -16.93 3.60 -10.01
C THR A 106 -16.89 2.68 -11.21
N PHE A 107 -17.31 1.44 -11.05
CA PHE A 107 -17.49 0.48 -12.14
C PHE A 107 -18.61 -0.50 -11.80
N THR A 108 -19.17 -1.13 -12.82
CA THR A 108 -20.21 -2.15 -12.62
C THR A 108 -19.58 -3.53 -12.61
N LYS A 109 -19.83 -4.32 -11.57
CA LYS A 109 -19.52 -5.76 -11.55
C LYS A 109 -20.75 -6.55 -11.95
N THR A 110 -20.59 -7.40 -12.95
CA THR A 110 -21.58 -8.39 -13.37
C THR A 110 -21.03 -9.80 -13.21
N GLY A 111 -21.91 -10.79 -13.05
CA GLY A 111 -21.55 -12.20 -13.20
C GLY A 111 -20.61 -12.78 -12.13
N SER A 112 -19.49 -13.36 -12.58
CA SER A 112 -18.68 -14.35 -11.85
C SER A 112 -17.93 -13.80 -10.62
N SER A 113 -17.85 -14.65 -9.59
CA SER A 113 -16.97 -14.47 -8.43
C SER A 113 -15.49 -14.49 -8.85
N GLY A 114 -14.64 -13.72 -8.18
CA GLY A 114 -13.20 -13.80 -8.37
C GLY A 114 -12.40 -12.61 -7.83
N ILE A 115 -11.08 -12.70 -7.99
CA ILE A 115 -10.13 -11.68 -7.55
C ILE A 115 -9.91 -10.68 -8.68
N ILE A 116 -10.22 -9.41 -8.41
CA ILE A 116 -10.00 -8.28 -9.31
C ILE A 116 -8.81 -7.45 -8.84
N ASN A 117 -8.24 -6.67 -9.76
CA ASN A 117 -7.25 -5.65 -9.46
C ASN A 117 -7.77 -4.24 -9.79
N LEU A 118 -7.31 -3.25 -9.04
CA LEU A 118 -7.56 -1.83 -9.25
C LEU A 118 -6.24 -1.07 -9.15
N SER A 119 -5.75 -0.57 -10.28
CA SER A 119 -4.58 0.29 -10.37
C SER A 119 -4.96 1.76 -10.30
N LEU A 120 -4.19 2.54 -9.54
CA LEU A 120 -4.24 3.99 -9.68
C LEU A 120 -3.73 4.37 -11.08
N PRO A 121 -4.44 5.24 -11.82
CA PRO A 121 -4.04 5.58 -13.17
C PRO A 121 -2.91 6.62 -13.13
N GLN A 122 -1.97 6.51 -14.05
CA GLN A 122 -0.94 7.53 -14.25
C GLN A 122 -1.51 8.65 -15.15
N THR A 123 -2.21 9.61 -14.56
CA THR A 123 -2.79 10.76 -15.28
C THR A 123 -2.19 12.08 -14.78
N THR A 124 -2.36 13.15 -15.56
CA THR A 124 -1.93 14.50 -15.17
C THR A 124 -2.68 15.05 -13.95
N SER A 125 -3.89 14.55 -13.69
CA SER A 125 -4.74 14.98 -12.57
C SER A 125 -4.49 14.23 -11.27
N LEU A 126 -3.75 13.12 -11.30
CA LEU A 126 -3.42 12.32 -10.12
C LEU A 126 -1.89 12.29 -9.94
N PRO A 127 -1.32 13.08 -9.02
CA PRO A 127 0.10 12.99 -8.71
C PRO A 127 0.43 11.62 -8.08
N PRO A 128 1.70 11.17 -8.18
CA PRO A 128 2.13 9.92 -7.57
C PRO A 128 1.97 9.99 -6.05
N LEU A 129 1.72 8.85 -5.40
CA LEU A 129 1.68 8.80 -3.95
C LEU A 129 3.03 9.27 -3.37
N THR A 130 2.95 10.18 -2.41
CA THR A 130 4.12 10.67 -1.67
C THR A 130 4.73 9.55 -0.82
N ILE A 131 6.06 9.43 -0.86
CA ILE A 131 6.81 8.50 -0.02
C ILE A 131 6.58 8.85 1.47
N GLY A 132 6.36 7.83 2.30
CA GLY A 132 6.15 7.95 3.74
C GLY A 132 4.74 8.38 4.14
N LYS A 133 3.92 8.90 3.22
CA LYS A 133 2.56 9.36 3.53
C LYS A 133 1.56 8.19 3.52
N ASN A 134 0.66 8.20 4.50
CA ASN A 134 -0.44 7.24 4.59
C ASN A 134 -1.62 7.66 3.72
N TYR A 135 -2.19 6.71 3.01
CA TYR A 135 -3.44 6.87 2.28
C TYR A 135 -4.42 5.78 2.71
N ARG A 136 -5.67 6.16 2.90
CA ARG A 136 -6.74 5.25 3.27
C ARG A 136 -7.60 4.95 2.06
N TRP A 137 -7.77 3.67 1.76
CA TRP A 137 -8.63 3.22 0.68
C TRP A 137 -9.91 2.57 1.22
N TYR A 138 -10.96 2.67 0.42
CA TYR A 138 -12.25 2.02 0.63
C TYR A 138 -12.67 1.37 -0.68
N LEU A 139 -13.24 0.18 -0.58
CA LEU A 139 -13.99 -0.43 -1.66
C LEU A 139 -15.39 -0.74 -1.15
N SER A 140 -16.38 -0.13 -1.79
CA SER A 140 -17.80 -0.26 -1.45
C SER A 140 -18.54 -0.97 -2.57
N MET A 141 -19.22 -2.05 -2.25
CA MET A 141 -20.25 -2.61 -3.13
C MET A 141 -21.59 -1.94 -2.78
N ILE A 142 -22.14 -1.17 -3.71
CA ILE A 142 -23.37 -0.41 -3.52
C ILE A 142 -24.56 -1.35 -3.64
N CYS A 143 -25.20 -1.60 -2.50
CA CYS A 143 -26.30 -2.56 -2.42
C CYS A 143 -27.65 -1.91 -2.76
N GLU A 144 -27.90 -0.75 -2.15
CA GLU A 144 -29.09 0.09 -2.36
C GLU A 144 -28.63 1.54 -2.59
N PRO A 145 -28.70 2.08 -3.83
CA PRO A 145 -28.20 3.42 -4.12
C PRO A 145 -28.80 4.53 -3.23
N ASN A 146 -30.08 4.38 -2.85
CA ASN A 146 -30.79 5.32 -1.99
C ASN A 146 -30.52 5.10 -0.48
N ASN A 147 -29.81 4.03 -0.11
CA ASN A 147 -29.50 3.70 1.28
C ASN A 147 -28.08 3.09 1.39
N ARG A 148 -27.07 3.94 1.24
CA ARG A 148 -25.65 3.59 1.28
C ARG A 148 -25.20 2.97 2.63
N ALA A 149 -26.00 3.08 3.69
CA ALA A 149 -25.72 2.42 4.97
C ALA A 149 -25.79 0.87 4.89
N LYS A 150 -26.34 0.33 3.79
CA LYS A 150 -26.39 -1.10 3.50
C LYS A 150 -25.24 -1.60 2.63
N ASP A 151 -24.32 -0.72 2.23
CA ASP A 151 -23.18 -1.11 1.41
C ASP A 151 -22.29 -2.12 2.14
N ILE A 152 -21.72 -3.03 1.36
CA ILE A 152 -20.65 -3.89 1.85
C ILE A 152 -19.34 -3.18 1.58
N VAL A 153 -18.66 -2.79 2.65
CA VAL A 153 -17.43 -2.00 2.58
C VAL A 153 -16.25 -2.78 3.16
N VAL A 154 -15.14 -2.79 2.43
CA VAL A 154 -13.81 -3.14 2.94
C VAL A 154 -12.90 -1.91 2.89
N SER A 155 -11.94 -1.82 3.79
CA SER A 155 -11.04 -0.67 3.90
C SER A 155 -9.69 -1.06 4.46
N GLY A 156 -8.69 -0.24 4.18
CA GLY A 156 -7.34 -0.37 4.70
C GLY A 156 -6.48 0.81 4.28
N TRP A 157 -5.18 0.62 4.39
CA TRP A 157 -4.18 1.66 4.19
C TRP A 157 -3.12 1.20 3.21
N ILE A 158 -2.55 2.17 2.51
CA ILE A 158 -1.39 1.97 1.65
C ILE A 158 -0.39 3.10 1.93
N ARG A 159 0.89 2.75 2.02
CA ARG A 159 1.99 3.72 2.13
C ARG A 159 3.05 3.39 1.09
N ARG A 160 3.39 4.39 0.29
CA ARG A 160 4.54 4.30 -0.59
C ARG A 160 5.82 4.45 0.24
N VAL A 161 6.80 3.59 0.05
CA VAL A 161 8.11 3.66 0.71
C VAL A 161 9.22 3.83 -0.31
N GLN A 162 10.34 4.40 0.12
CA GLN A 162 11.57 4.42 -0.66
C GLN A 162 12.15 3.01 -0.68
N LEU A 163 12.51 2.51 -1.86
CA LEU A 163 13.14 1.20 -1.98
C LEU A 163 14.61 1.30 -1.52
N ASP A 164 15.04 0.32 -0.73
CA ASP A 164 16.43 0.19 -0.31
C ASP A 164 17.33 -0.07 -1.55
N PRO A 165 18.43 0.68 -1.73
CA PRO A 165 19.36 0.45 -2.84
C PRO A 165 19.92 -0.97 -2.91
N SER A 166 20.20 -1.60 -1.76
CA SER A 166 20.67 -3.00 -1.70
C SER A 166 19.60 -3.98 -2.14
N LEU A 167 18.32 -3.70 -1.85
CA LEU A 167 17.19 -4.48 -2.34
C LEU A 167 17.03 -4.33 -3.85
N THR A 168 17.25 -3.13 -4.38
CA THR A 168 17.24 -2.85 -5.82
C THR A 168 18.28 -3.70 -6.56
N GLN A 169 19.53 -3.71 -6.06
CA GLN A 169 20.60 -4.52 -6.64
C GLN A 169 20.30 -6.02 -6.59
N LYS A 170 19.70 -6.51 -5.50
CA LYS A 170 19.28 -7.91 -5.40
C LYS A 170 18.21 -8.24 -6.44
N LEU A 171 17.20 -7.36 -6.61
CA LEU A 171 16.11 -7.55 -7.57
C LEU A 171 16.61 -7.66 -9.02
N GLU A 172 17.68 -6.94 -9.39
CA GLU A 172 18.30 -7.02 -10.73
C GLU A 172 18.87 -8.41 -11.05
N GLN A 173 19.24 -9.18 -10.02
CA GLN A 173 19.79 -10.54 -10.20
C GLN A 173 18.70 -11.62 -10.28
N ILE A 174 17.46 -11.29 -9.92
CA ILE A 174 16.37 -12.27 -9.83
C ILE A 174 15.62 -12.39 -11.16
N LYS A 175 15.59 -13.61 -11.70
CA LYS A 175 15.00 -13.91 -13.01
C LYS A 175 13.51 -14.25 -12.94
N THR A 176 13.08 -14.97 -11.91
CA THR A 176 11.70 -15.48 -11.80
C THR A 176 10.81 -14.53 -11.00
N ALA A 177 9.52 -14.45 -11.33
CA ALA A 177 8.56 -13.67 -10.53
C ALA A 177 8.36 -14.25 -9.13
N ALA A 178 8.42 -15.58 -8.96
CA ALA A 178 8.30 -16.23 -7.67
C ALA A 178 9.40 -15.76 -6.71
N ASP A 179 10.67 -15.79 -7.16
CA ASP A 179 11.80 -15.35 -6.35
C ASP A 179 11.75 -13.83 -6.10
N ARG A 180 11.29 -13.02 -7.07
CA ARG A 180 11.13 -11.57 -6.89
C ARG A 180 10.07 -11.28 -5.81
N ALA A 181 8.96 -12.01 -5.84
CA ALA A 181 7.90 -11.86 -4.86
C ALA A 181 8.36 -12.27 -3.45
N ASP A 182 9.10 -13.37 -3.31
CA ASP A 182 9.67 -13.80 -2.03
C ASP A 182 10.62 -12.72 -1.45
N LEU A 183 11.44 -12.08 -2.31
CA LEU A 183 12.32 -10.99 -1.91
C LEU A 183 11.55 -9.73 -1.48
N TYR A 184 10.50 -9.33 -2.21
CA TYR A 184 9.62 -8.23 -1.79
C TYR A 184 8.91 -8.53 -0.46
N ALA A 185 8.34 -9.72 -0.31
CA ALA A 185 7.65 -10.13 0.90
C ALA A 185 8.59 -10.11 2.11
N SER A 186 9.81 -10.62 1.96
CA SER A 186 10.86 -10.59 2.99
C SER A 186 11.29 -9.18 3.38
N ALA A 187 11.11 -8.20 2.49
CA ALA A 187 11.36 -6.78 2.75
C ALA A 187 10.13 -6.02 3.28
N GLY A 188 9.02 -6.71 3.59
CA GLY A 188 7.78 -6.09 4.06
C GLY A 188 6.94 -5.43 2.94
N LEU A 189 7.34 -5.58 1.68
CA LEU A 189 6.63 -5.06 0.50
C LEU A 189 5.61 -6.08 -0.01
N TRP A 190 4.75 -6.56 0.89
CA TRP A 190 3.75 -7.59 0.57
C TRP A 190 2.85 -7.21 -0.62
N GLN A 191 2.53 -5.91 -0.76
CA GLN A 191 1.75 -5.42 -1.90
C GLN A 191 2.48 -5.62 -3.24
N ASP A 192 3.79 -5.31 -3.31
CA ASP A 192 4.58 -5.53 -4.52
C ASP A 192 4.80 -7.02 -4.80
N ALA A 193 4.94 -7.85 -3.75
CA ALA A 193 5.00 -9.31 -3.90
C ALA A 193 3.71 -9.85 -4.54
N LEU A 194 2.54 -9.39 -4.07
CA LEU A 194 1.24 -9.80 -4.59
C LEU A 194 1.05 -9.40 -6.05
N VAL A 195 1.37 -8.14 -6.40
CA VAL A 195 1.33 -7.63 -7.78
C VAL A 195 2.23 -8.48 -8.69
N THR A 196 3.47 -8.73 -8.26
CA THR A 196 4.47 -9.49 -9.05
C THR A 196 3.96 -10.88 -9.39
N LEU A 197 3.33 -11.58 -8.45
CA LEU A 197 2.76 -12.90 -8.71
C LEU A 197 1.51 -12.84 -9.57
N ALA A 198 0.63 -11.86 -9.35
CA ALA A 198 -0.61 -11.72 -10.13
C ALA A 198 -0.35 -11.47 -11.62
N GLU A 199 0.61 -10.59 -11.94
CA GLU A 199 0.98 -10.24 -13.33
C GLU A 199 1.38 -11.47 -14.14
N ASP A 200 2.27 -12.31 -13.60
CA ASP A 200 2.69 -13.53 -14.28
C ASP A 200 1.58 -14.59 -14.31
N ARG A 201 0.74 -14.68 -13.27
CA ARG A 201 -0.40 -15.62 -13.24
C ARG A 201 -1.47 -15.32 -14.27
N TYR A 202 -1.63 -14.06 -14.71
CA TYR A 202 -2.55 -13.74 -15.80
C TYR A 202 -2.14 -14.38 -17.14
N THR A 203 -0.83 -14.49 -17.39
CA THR A 203 -0.30 -15.05 -18.64
C THR A 203 0.04 -16.54 -18.52
N GLN A 204 0.31 -17.01 -17.30
CA GLN A 204 0.70 -18.39 -16.99
C GLN A 204 -0.17 -18.99 -15.86
N PRO A 205 -1.50 -19.09 -16.03
CA PRO A 205 -2.41 -19.50 -14.95
C PRO A 205 -2.17 -20.92 -14.42
N ASN A 206 -1.60 -21.81 -15.25
CA ASN A 206 -1.32 -23.21 -14.92
C ASN A 206 0.12 -23.45 -14.44
N ASN A 207 0.95 -22.41 -14.31
CA ASN A 207 2.31 -22.55 -13.78
C ASN A 207 2.25 -22.88 -12.28
N SER A 208 2.65 -24.10 -11.93
CA SER A 208 2.54 -24.64 -10.56
C SER A 208 3.37 -23.83 -9.55
N GLN A 209 4.56 -23.36 -9.92
CA GLN A 209 5.40 -22.54 -9.04
C GLN A 209 4.68 -21.23 -8.67
N LEU A 210 4.06 -20.56 -9.64
CA LEU A 210 3.29 -19.34 -9.39
C LEU A 210 2.04 -19.59 -8.53
N VAL A 211 1.35 -20.72 -8.74
CA VAL A 211 0.19 -21.13 -7.89
C VAL A 211 0.65 -21.34 -6.45
N THR A 212 1.76 -22.04 -6.24
CA THR A 212 2.30 -22.32 -4.92
C THR A 212 2.75 -21.03 -4.22
N SER A 213 3.53 -20.18 -4.89
CA SER A 213 3.98 -18.89 -4.31
C SER A 213 2.81 -17.97 -3.98
N TRP A 214 1.79 -17.90 -4.85
CA TRP A 214 0.57 -17.13 -4.59
C TRP A 214 -0.18 -17.62 -3.35
N THR A 215 -0.36 -18.93 -3.24
CA THR A 215 -1.05 -19.55 -2.10
C THR A 215 -0.29 -19.30 -0.80
N LYS A 216 1.05 -19.48 -0.82
CA LYS A 216 1.93 -19.23 0.32
C LYS A 216 1.88 -17.76 0.76
N LEU A 217 1.92 -16.82 -0.18
CA LEU A 217 1.86 -15.39 0.12
C LEU A 217 0.52 -14.98 0.75
N LEU A 218 -0.60 -15.56 0.30
CA LEU A 218 -1.91 -15.31 0.90
C LEU A 218 -2.04 -15.92 2.30
N GLN A 219 -1.44 -17.09 2.53
CA GLN A 219 -1.40 -17.72 3.85
C GLN A 219 -0.68 -16.87 4.89
N THR A 220 0.37 -16.11 4.53
CA THR A 220 1.07 -15.25 5.50
C THR A 220 0.15 -14.19 6.10
N GLU A 221 -0.92 -13.82 5.40
CA GLU A 221 -1.89 -12.81 5.82
C GLU A 221 -3.27 -13.40 6.13
N LYS A 222 -3.38 -14.73 6.28
CA LYS A 222 -4.63 -15.46 6.58
C LYS A 222 -5.72 -15.32 5.50
N LEU A 223 -5.31 -15.33 4.23
CA LEU A 223 -6.17 -15.19 3.05
C LEU A 223 -6.30 -16.50 2.24
N GLU A 224 -5.95 -17.64 2.82
CA GLU A 224 -5.98 -18.95 2.17
C GLU A 224 -7.37 -19.35 1.63
N ALA A 225 -8.44 -18.88 2.26
CA ALA A 225 -9.83 -19.17 1.86
C ALA A 225 -10.19 -18.67 0.45
N ILE A 226 -9.39 -17.75 -0.11
CA ILE A 226 -9.54 -17.21 -1.46
C ILE A 226 -8.34 -17.47 -2.37
N ALA A 227 -7.33 -18.22 -1.92
CA ALA A 227 -6.11 -18.42 -2.71
C ALA A 227 -6.34 -19.15 -4.04
N GLN A 228 -7.39 -19.96 -4.12
CA GLN A 228 -7.77 -20.70 -5.33
C GLN A 228 -8.86 -20.01 -6.16
N GLU A 229 -9.31 -18.82 -5.75
CA GLU A 229 -10.29 -18.07 -6.55
C GLU A 229 -9.68 -17.57 -7.86
N PRO A 230 -10.48 -17.48 -8.94
CA PRO A 230 -9.97 -17.07 -10.23
C PRO A 230 -9.50 -15.62 -10.20
N LEU A 231 -8.31 -15.38 -10.77
CA LEU A 231 -7.81 -14.04 -11.06
C LEU A 231 -8.52 -13.51 -12.31
N LEU A 232 -9.42 -12.55 -12.12
CA LEU A 232 -10.13 -11.88 -13.19
C LEU A 232 -9.22 -10.77 -13.71
N GLY A 233 -8.48 -11.04 -14.78
CA GLY A 233 -7.67 -10.03 -15.45
C GLY A 233 -8.57 -8.95 -16.04
N ASN A 234 -8.16 -7.68 -15.96
CA ASN A 234 -8.76 -6.64 -16.77
C ASN A 234 -8.38 -6.93 -18.23
N ARG A 235 -9.31 -7.51 -19.00
CA ARG A 235 -9.28 -7.42 -20.47
C ARG A 235 -9.90 -6.11 -20.90
#